data_AF-A0A536CK21-F1
#
_entry.id   AF-A0A536CK21-F1
#
_cell.length_a   1.000
_cell.length_b   1.000
_cell.length_c   1.000
_cell.angle_alpha   90.00
_cell.angle_beta   90.00
_cell.angle_gamma   90.00
#
_symmetry.space_group_name_H-M   'P 1'
#
loop_
_entity.id
_entity.type
_entity.pdbx_description
1 polymer ?
#
loop_
_entity_poly.entity_id
_entity_poly.type
_entity_poly.pdbx_seq_one_letter_code
_entity_poly.pdbx_strand_id
1 'polypeptide(L)'
;MSGPRALVLLSLALVAFRLASAALVVVQPGFTDAFYYASVARRLAHGDGLTADFVWNFIEAPNFAPLPVPSHRFWMPLTSVVQAVGIVALEPALGTFRAAQAAIVAVGAFVPAAAYLAARAIGGSSRAALVGAALTGIGGGAFAPAWVTLDSFAIAALVGTLFFVAFERAA
;
A
#
# COMPACT_ATOMS: atom_id res chain seq x y z
N MET A 1 -17.56 18.63 17.15
CA MET A 1 -17.77 18.02 15.81
C MET A 1 -18.24 16.58 15.98
N SER A 2 -19.12 16.08 15.11
CA SER A 2 -19.49 14.66 15.13
C SER A 2 -18.31 13.77 14.71
N GLY A 3 -18.24 12.54 15.22
CA GLY A 3 -17.19 11.57 14.91
C GLY A 3 -16.90 11.40 13.41
N PRO A 4 -17.93 11.25 12.54
CA PRO A 4 -17.72 11.12 11.10
C PRO A 4 -17.09 12.35 10.43
N ARG A 5 -17.51 13.57 10.80
CA ARG A 5 -16.92 14.79 10.25
C ARG A 5 -15.45 14.93 10.65
N ALA A 6 -15.13 14.62 11.90
CA ALA A 6 -13.76 14.62 12.39
C ALA A 6 -12.88 13.59 11.66
N LEU A 7 -13.42 12.40 11.39
CA LEU A 7 -12.70 11.37 10.63
C LEU A 7 -12.41 11.82 9.20
N VAL A 8 -13.38 12.43 8.51
CA VAL A 8 -13.16 12.94 7.15
C VAL A 8 -12.05 13.99 7.12
N LEU A 9 -12.10 14.99 8.01
CA LEU A 9 -11.05 16.02 8.07
C LEU A 9 -9.67 15.42 8.41
N LEU A 10 -9.63 14.46 9.34
CA LEU A 10 -8.40 13.74 9.68
C LEU A 10 -7.85 12.97 8.48
N SER A 11 -8.70 12.23 7.76
CA SER A 11 -8.29 11.49 6.56
C SER A 11 -7.75 12.43 5.48
N LEU A 12 -8.41 13.57 5.23
CA LEU A 12 -7.92 14.56 4.25
C LEU A 12 -6.56 15.13 4.66
N ALA A 13 -6.38 15.49 5.94
CA ALA A 13 -5.10 15.97 6.45
C ALA A 13 -3.99 14.92 6.30
N LEU A 14 -4.31 13.64 6.56
CA LEU A 14 -3.36 12.55 6.42
C LEU A 14 -3.07 12.18 4.95
N VAL A 15 -4.00 12.41 4.02
CA VAL A 15 -3.71 12.31 2.59
C VAL A 15 -2.73 13.41 2.17
N ALA A 16 -2.95 14.66 2.61
CA ALA A 16 -2.00 15.74 2.34
C ALA A 16 -0.61 15.44 2.91
N PHE A 17 -0.53 14.90 4.14
CA PHE A 17 0.72 14.44 4.75
C PHE A 17 1.42 13.36 3.91
N ARG A 18 0.67 12.37 3.40
CA ARG A 18 1.22 11.32 2.52
C ARG A 18 1.71 11.88 1.20
N LEU A 19 0.96 12.80 0.57
CA LEU A 19 1.40 13.45 -0.67
C LEU A 19 2.69 14.25 -0.45
N ALA A 20 2.83 14.94 0.68
CA ALA A 20 4.08 15.60 1.05
C ALA A 20 5.23 14.59 1.26
N SER A 21 4.99 13.48 1.95
CA SER A 21 5.98 12.41 2.14
C SER A 21 6.40 11.77 0.81
N ALA A 22 5.44 11.49 -0.08
CA ALA A 22 5.72 10.99 -1.43
C ALA A 22 6.58 12.00 -2.22
N ALA A 23 6.20 13.28 -2.21
CA ALA A 23 6.92 14.31 -2.96
C ALA A 23 8.35 14.55 -2.46
N LEU A 24 8.57 14.53 -1.15
CA LEU A 24 9.82 15.02 -0.53
C LEU A 24 10.72 13.93 0.04
N VAL A 25 10.18 12.77 0.42
CA VAL A 25 10.91 11.73 1.15
C VAL A 25 11.01 10.45 0.32
N VAL A 26 9.87 9.93 -0.15
CA VAL A 26 9.81 8.66 -0.90
C VAL A 26 9.73 8.95 -2.39
N VAL A 27 10.88 9.35 -2.93
CA VAL A 27 11.04 9.74 -4.35
C VAL A 27 11.47 8.58 -5.25
N GLN A 28 11.79 7.43 -4.65
CA GLN A 28 12.17 6.18 -5.30
C GLN A 28 11.83 4.99 -4.37
N PRO A 29 11.86 3.73 -4.86
CA PRO A 29 11.77 2.57 -3.99
C PRO A 29 12.89 2.59 -2.93
N GLY A 30 12.54 2.34 -1.66
CA GLY A 30 13.47 2.52 -0.54
C GLY A 30 14.29 1.29 -0.17
N PHE A 31 13.91 0.11 -0.65
CA PHE A 31 14.53 -1.16 -0.30
C PHE A 31 14.19 -2.25 -1.34
N THR A 32 14.84 -3.40 -1.24
CA THR A 32 14.84 -4.46 -2.26
C THR A 32 13.44 -4.93 -2.66
N ASP A 33 12.53 -5.16 -1.71
CA ASP A 33 11.18 -5.66 -2.05
C ASP A 33 10.33 -4.59 -2.72
N ALA A 34 10.55 -3.30 -2.39
CA ALA A 34 9.88 -2.21 -3.10
C ALA A 34 10.33 -2.13 -4.56
N PHE A 35 11.62 -2.37 -4.84
CA PHE A 35 12.10 -2.49 -6.23
C PHE A 35 11.49 -3.71 -6.93
N TYR A 36 11.36 -4.82 -6.22
CA TYR A 36 10.76 -6.04 -6.74
C TYR A 36 9.32 -5.79 -7.22
N TYR A 37 8.46 -5.31 -6.33
CA TYR A 37 7.07 -5.07 -6.67
C TYR A 37 6.90 -4.04 -7.78
N ALA A 38 7.69 -2.95 -7.76
CA ALA A 38 7.64 -1.91 -8.78
C ALA A 38 8.05 -2.43 -10.16
N SER A 39 9.10 -3.26 -10.22
CA SER A 39 9.61 -3.84 -11.47
C SER A 39 8.59 -4.80 -12.07
N VAL A 40 8.01 -5.68 -11.25
CA VAL A 40 6.97 -6.62 -11.70
C VAL A 40 5.66 -5.89 -12.05
N ALA A 41 5.30 -4.84 -11.32
CA ALA A 41 4.13 -4.01 -11.61
C ALA A 41 4.25 -3.32 -12.98
N ARG A 42 5.43 -2.79 -13.30
CA ARG A 42 5.72 -2.20 -14.63
C ARG A 42 5.54 -3.23 -15.73
N ARG A 43 6.15 -4.41 -15.57
CA ARG A 43 6.05 -5.51 -16.54
C ARG A 43 4.59 -5.94 -16.73
N LEU A 44 3.83 -6.10 -15.64
CA LEU A 44 2.42 -6.43 -15.70
C LEU A 44 1.60 -5.34 -16.44
N ALA A 45 1.84 -4.06 -16.12
CA ALA A 45 1.16 -2.93 -16.75
C ALA A 45 1.45 -2.82 -18.25
N HIS A 46 2.62 -3.27 -18.70
CA HIS A 46 3.06 -3.22 -20.10
C HIS A 46 2.75 -4.51 -20.88
N GLY A 47 2.07 -5.48 -20.26
CA GLY A 47 1.60 -6.70 -20.93
C GLY A 47 2.56 -7.88 -20.86
N ASP A 48 3.67 -7.77 -20.13
CA ASP A 48 4.64 -8.86 -19.93
C ASP A 48 4.22 -9.89 -18.87
N GLY A 49 3.02 -9.72 -18.29
CA GLY A 49 2.46 -10.57 -17.25
C GLY A 49 3.17 -10.46 -15.90
N LEU A 50 2.84 -11.37 -14.98
CA LEU A 50 3.47 -11.47 -13.66
C LEU A 50 4.85 -12.16 -13.77
N THR A 51 5.78 -11.48 -14.44
CA THR A 51 7.14 -11.97 -14.69
C THR A 51 8.19 -11.02 -14.10
N ALA A 52 9.39 -11.55 -13.82
CA ALA A 52 10.57 -10.79 -13.45
C ALA A 52 11.70 -11.05 -14.44
N ASP A 53 12.33 -10.00 -14.95
CA ASP A 53 13.53 -10.02 -15.80
C ASP A 53 14.83 -9.92 -14.99
N PHE A 54 14.75 -10.31 -13.73
CA PHE A 54 15.85 -10.40 -12.78
C PHE A 54 15.54 -11.53 -11.79
N VAL A 55 16.55 -11.93 -11.01
CA VAL A 55 16.39 -12.91 -9.94
C VAL A 55 16.43 -12.16 -8.60
N TRP A 56 15.29 -12.04 -7.92
CA TRP A 56 15.24 -11.43 -6.59
C TRP A 56 15.66 -12.41 -5.49
N ASN A 57 15.26 -13.68 -5.63
CA ASN A 57 15.61 -14.77 -4.73
C ASN A 57 15.84 -16.06 -5.51
N PHE A 58 16.72 -16.95 -5.02
CA PHE A 58 17.04 -18.22 -5.67
C PHE A 58 15.82 -19.11 -5.95
N ILE A 59 14.75 -19.00 -5.16
CA ILE A 59 13.50 -19.75 -5.39
C ILE A 59 12.77 -19.37 -6.68
N GLU A 60 13.03 -18.17 -7.21
CA GLU A 60 12.38 -17.65 -8.43
C GLU A 60 12.93 -18.26 -9.71
N ALA A 61 14.22 -18.63 -9.71
CA ALA A 61 14.91 -19.19 -10.86
C ALA A 61 15.52 -20.58 -10.53
N PRO A 62 14.69 -21.59 -10.19
CA PRO A 62 15.20 -22.93 -9.91
C PRO A 62 15.95 -23.48 -11.13
N ASN A 63 17.05 -24.17 -10.89
CA ASN A 63 17.93 -24.73 -11.93
C ASN A 63 18.45 -23.70 -12.94
N PHE A 64 18.64 -22.44 -12.54
CA PHE A 64 19.10 -21.35 -13.41
C PHE A 64 18.19 -21.15 -14.65
N ALA A 65 16.87 -21.24 -14.45
CA ALA A 65 15.90 -20.96 -15.49
C ALA A 65 16.18 -19.59 -16.17
N PRO A 66 16.11 -19.50 -17.51
CA PRO A 66 16.38 -18.26 -18.22
C PRO A 66 15.31 -17.21 -17.90
N LEU A 67 15.73 -15.94 -17.92
CA LEU A 67 14.85 -14.79 -17.74
C LEU A 67 14.01 -14.51 -19.01
N PRO A 68 12.80 -13.95 -18.88
CA PRO A 68 12.12 -13.62 -17.62
C PRO A 68 11.52 -14.87 -16.94
N VAL A 69 11.57 -14.89 -15.61
CA VAL A 69 11.00 -15.97 -14.79
C VAL A 69 9.63 -15.59 -14.22
N PRO A 70 8.77 -16.56 -13.85
CA PRO A 70 7.56 -16.26 -13.10
C PRO A 70 7.88 -15.57 -11.78
N SER A 71 7.22 -14.44 -11.54
CA SER A 71 7.34 -13.70 -10.28
C SER A 71 6.49 -14.33 -9.15
N HIS A 72 6.53 -13.73 -7.97
CA HIS A 72 5.69 -13.99 -6.81
C HIS A 72 5.75 -15.43 -6.27
N ARG A 73 6.94 -16.06 -6.35
CA ARG A 73 7.19 -17.35 -5.71
C ARG A 73 7.43 -17.25 -4.21
N PHE A 74 7.85 -16.07 -3.75
CA PHE A 74 8.09 -15.77 -2.34
C PHE A 74 7.05 -14.79 -1.78
N TRP A 75 6.72 -13.75 -2.55
CA TRP A 75 5.79 -12.71 -2.18
C TRP A 75 4.42 -12.86 -2.85
N MET A 76 3.37 -12.32 -2.22
CA MET A 76 2.00 -12.35 -2.76
C MET A 76 1.80 -11.30 -3.88
N PRO A 77 1.01 -11.59 -4.94
CA PRO A 77 0.96 -10.77 -6.15
C PRO A 77 0.14 -9.48 -6.05
N LEU A 78 -0.72 -9.34 -5.04
CA LEU A 78 -1.69 -8.24 -4.95
C LEU A 78 -1.00 -6.86 -5.00
N THR A 79 0.16 -6.72 -4.38
CA THR A 79 0.91 -5.46 -4.36
C THR A 79 1.31 -5.01 -5.76
N SER A 80 1.88 -5.88 -6.60
CA SER A 80 2.22 -5.55 -7.98
C SER A 80 0.99 -5.28 -8.84
N VAL A 81 -0.12 -5.99 -8.59
CA VAL A 81 -1.38 -5.75 -9.31
C VAL A 81 -1.93 -4.36 -9.01
N VAL A 82 -1.98 -3.95 -7.74
CA VAL A 82 -2.43 -2.61 -7.34
C VAL A 82 -1.54 -1.52 -7.96
N GLN A 83 -0.22 -1.71 -7.92
CA GLN A 83 0.71 -0.77 -8.53
C GLN A 83 0.54 -0.71 -10.05
N ALA A 84 0.32 -1.85 -10.72
CA ALA A 84 0.09 -1.90 -12.16
C ALA A 84 -1.17 -1.13 -12.58
N VAL A 85 -2.24 -1.17 -11.80
CA VAL A 85 -3.44 -0.34 -12.03
C VAL A 85 -3.08 1.15 -12.03
N GLY A 86 -2.23 1.58 -11.09
CA GLY A 86 -1.72 2.95 -11.06
C GLY A 86 -0.91 3.31 -12.30
N ILE A 87 0.01 2.43 -12.71
CA ILE A 87 0.84 2.60 -13.91
C ILE A 87 -0.04 2.74 -15.16
N VAL A 88 -0.95 1.78 -15.40
CA VAL A 88 -1.87 1.82 -16.56
C VAL A 88 -2.69 3.12 -16.60
N ALA A 89 -3.14 3.60 -15.44
CA ALA A 89 -4.00 4.78 -15.39
C ALA A 89 -3.24 6.12 -15.50
N LEU A 90 -2.01 6.20 -14.99
CA LEU A 90 -1.36 7.49 -14.70
C LEU A 90 0.08 7.63 -15.22
N GLU A 91 0.68 6.57 -15.78
CA GLU A 91 2.07 6.59 -16.24
C GLU A 91 2.38 7.70 -17.27
N PRO A 92 1.53 8.00 -18.28
CA PRO A 92 1.81 9.07 -19.23
C PRO A 92 1.96 10.46 -18.59
N ALA A 93 1.31 10.69 -17.45
CA ALA A 93 1.33 11.98 -16.76
C ALA A 93 2.37 12.06 -15.64
N LEU A 94 2.61 10.95 -14.94
CA LEU A 94 3.41 10.94 -13.70
C LEU A 94 4.72 10.17 -13.82
N GLY A 95 4.90 9.37 -14.88
CA GLY A 95 5.94 8.35 -14.98
C GLY A 95 5.64 7.12 -14.12
N THR A 96 6.31 6.01 -14.40
CA THR A 96 6.01 4.68 -13.84
C THR A 96 5.99 4.67 -12.31
N PHE A 97 7.04 5.19 -11.67
CA PHE A 97 7.17 5.16 -10.20
C PHE A 97 6.03 5.92 -9.51
N ARG A 98 5.76 7.15 -9.95
CA ARG A 98 4.72 7.99 -9.32
C ARG A 98 3.32 7.47 -9.62
N ALA A 99 3.11 6.89 -10.78
CA ALA A 99 1.84 6.25 -11.14
C ALA A 99 1.55 5.04 -10.24
N ALA A 100 2.53 4.16 -10.03
CA ALA A 100 2.43 3.06 -9.06
C ALA A 100 2.22 3.58 -7.63
N GLN A 101 2.96 4.63 -7.25
CA GLN A 101 2.90 5.22 -5.92
C GLN A 101 1.54 5.85 -5.64
N ALA A 102 0.92 6.48 -6.63
CA ALA A 102 -0.42 7.05 -6.51
C ALA A 102 -1.46 5.99 -6.14
N ALA A 103 -1.37 4.77 -6.71
CA ALA A 103 -2.25 3.67 -6.34
C ALA A 103 -2.03 3.23 -4.87
N ILE A 104 -0.79 3.14 -4.40
CA ILE A 104 -0.51 2.84 -2.99
C ILE A 104 -0.99 3.95 -2.05
N VAL A 105 -0.79 5.22 -2.41
CA VAL A 105 -1.30 6.37 -1.64
C VAL A 105 -2.83 6.31 -1.55
N ALA A 106 -3.51 5.93 -2.63
CA ALA A 106 -4.96 5.74 -2.64
C ALA A 106 -5.40 4.63 -1.67
N VAL A 107 -4.70 3.49 -1.62
CA VAL A 107 -4.93 2.44 -0.61
C VAL A 107 -4.67 2.99 0.80
N GLY A 108 -3.53 3.65 1.01
CA GLY A 108 -3.13 4.24 2.28
C GLY A 108 -4.11 5.28 2.82
N ALA A 109 -4.88 5.95 1.96
CA ALA A 109 -5.92 6.91 2.34
C ALA A 109 -7.04 6.29 3.19
N PHE A 110 -7.28 4.97 3.04
CA PHE A 110 -8.32 4.25 3.79
C PHE A 110 -7.83 3.65 5.11
N VAL A 111 -6.51 3.58 5.35
CA VAL A 111 -5.94 3.03 6.60
C VAL A 111 -6.49 3.73 7.85
N PRO A 112 -6.60 5.07 7.94
CA PRO A 112 -7.18 5.74 9.11
C PRO A 112 -8.65 5.37 9.33
N ALA A 113 -9.43 5.21 8.26
CA ALA A 113 -10.83 4.82 8.35
C ALA A 113 -10.97 3.37 8.84
N ALA A 114 -10.14 2.45 8.34
CA ALA A 114 -10.12 1.07 8.81
C ALA A 114 -9.71 0.98 10.29
N ALA A 115 -8.70 1.74 10.72
CA ALA A 115 -8.29 1.83 12.12
C ALA A 115 -9.40 2.40 13.00
N TYR A 116 -10.10 3.44 12.54
CA TYR A 116 -11.28 3.98 13.23
C TYR A 116 -12.36 2.89 13.40
N LEU A 117 -12.70 2.18 12.32
CA LEU A 117 -13.71 1.12 12.34
C LEU A 117 -13.33 0.00 13.31
N ALA A 118 -12.08 -0.47 13.28
CA ALA A 118 -11.59 -1.50 14.18
C ALA A 118 -11.67 -1.06 15.65
N ALA A 119 -11.23 0.17 15.96
CA ALA A 119 -11.34 0.71 17.30
C ALA A 119 -12.81 0.83 17.77
N ARG A 120 -13.73 1.18 16.86
CA ARG A 120 -15.17 1.20 17.18
C ARG A 120 -15.76 -0.19 17.37
N ALA A 121 -15.30 -1.20 16.63
CA ALA A 121 -15.77 -2.58 16.74
C ALA A 121 -15.44 -3.17 18.12
N ILE A 122 -14.25 -2.88 18.67
CA ILE A 122 -13.84 -3.34 20.01
C ILE A 122 -14.37 -2.49 21.17
N GLY A 123 -15.42 -1.69 20.94
CA GLY A 123 -16.06 -0.86 21.98
C GLY A 123 -15.35 0.47 22.30
N GLY A 124 -14.35 0.87 21.50
CA GLY A 124 -13.65 2.14 21.68
C GLY A 124 -14.56 3.36 21.50
N SER A 125 -14.38 4.37 22.36
CA SER A 125 -15.07 5.65 22.21
C SER A 125 -14.70 6.33 20.88
N SER A 126 -15.57 7.22 20.36
CA SER A 126 -15.25 7.95 19.12
C SER A 126 -13.96 8.75 19.22
N ARG A 127 -13.60 9.24 20.42
CA ARG A 127 -12.33 9.96 20.63
C ARG A 127 -11.14 9.01 20.56
N ALA A 128 -11.21 7.86 21.23
CA ALA A 128 -10.16 6.84 21.18
C ALA A 128 -9.96 6.32 19.75
N ALA A 129 -11.04 6.09 19.01
CA ALA A 129 -10.99 5.68 17.61
C ALA A 129 -10.34 6.72 16.69
N LEU A 130 -10.60 8.03 16.91
CA LEU A 130 -9.92 9.10 16.17
C LEU A 130 -8.42 9.16 16.50
N VAL A 131 -8.05 8.94 17.77
CA VAL A 131 -6.63 8.88 18.17
C VAL A 131 -5.94 7.69 17.50
N GLY A 132 -6.55 6.51 17.51
CA GLY A 132 -6.04 5.33 16.81
C GLY A 132 -5.88 5.60 15.30
N ALA A 133 -6.91 6.16 14.66
CA ALA A 133 -6.86 6.54 13.26
C ALA A 133 -5.74 7.54 12.94
N ALA A 134 -5.49 8.51 13.82
CA ALA A 134 -4.42 9.48 13.66
C ALA A 134 -3.04 8.82 13.80
N LEU A 135 -2.82 8.03 14.85
CA LEU A 135 -1.55 7.35 15.11
C LEU A 135 -1.18 6.35 14.01
N THR A 136 -2.14 5.50 13.59
CA THR A 136 -1.93 4.61 12.45
C THR A 136 -1.77 5.42 11.17
N GLY A 137 -2.54 6.50 11.02
CA GLY A 137 -2.51 7.38 9.86
C GLY A 137 -1.15 8.02 9.58
N ILE A 138 -0.45 8.47 10.62
CA ILE A 138 0.93 8.97 10.51
C ILE A 138 1.98 7.86 10.43
N GLY A 139 1.56 6.58 10.47
CA GLY A 139 2.45 5.41 10.41
C GLY A 139 3.19 5.13 11.70
N GLY A 140 2.63 5.52 12.86
CA GLY A 140 3.29 5.31 14.16
C GLY A 140 4.66 6.01 14.27
N GLY A 141 4.91 7.05 13.47
CA GLY A 141 6.19 7.74 13.37
C GLY A 141 7.16 7.04 12.43
N ALA A 142 7.78 5.93 12.88
CA ALA A 142 8.84 5.25 12.13
C ALA A 142 8.37 4.62 10.80
N PHE A 143 7.10 4.24 10.70
CA PHE A 143 6.51 3.66 9.48
C PHE A 143 5.75 4.69 8.65
N ALA A 144 5.94 6.00 8.85
CA ALA A 144 5.30 7.01 8.00
C ALA A 144 5.57 6.80 6.50
N PRO A 145 6.81 6.45 6.06
CA PRO A 145 7.07 6.12 4.65
C PRO A 145 6.32 4.88 4.14
N ALA A 146 5.91 3.96 5.04
CA ALA A 146 5.25 2.69 4.70
C ALA A 146 3.89 2.89 3.98
N TRP A 147 3.28 4.07 4.11
CA TRP A 147 2.01 4.38 3.44
C TRP A 147 2.15 4.90 2.02
N VAL A 148 3.38 5.16 1.56
CA VAL A 148 3.65 5.76 0.24
C VAL A 148 4.77 5.06 -0.52
N THR A 149 5.34 4.01 0.04
CA THR A 149 6.37 3.17 -0.59
C THR A 149 5.72 2.06 -1.43
N LEU A 150 6.44 1.54 -2.41
CA LEU A 150 5.94 0.52 -3.33
C LEU A 150 6.01 -0.89 -2.75
N ASP A 151 5.49 -1.09 -1.54
CA ASP A 151 5.45 -2.38 -0.85
C ASP A 151 4.03 -2.79 -0.42
N SER A 152 3.95 -3.87 0.36
CA SER A 152 2.70 -4.46 0.80
C SER A 152 2.13 -3.87 2.09
N PHE A 153 2.81 -2.95 2.79
CA PHE A 153 2.40 -2.53 4.14
C PHE A 153 1.03 -1.85 4.18
N ALA A 154 0.78 -0.88 3.29
CA ALA A 154 -0.51 -0.19 3.22
C ALA A 154 -1.66 -1.17 2.89
N ILE A 155 -1.41 -2.09 1.96
CA ILE A 155 -2.38 -3.10 1.53
C ILE A 155 -2.66 -4.08 2.67
N ALA A 156 -1.62 -4.61 3.31
CA ALA A 156 -1.76 -5.54 4.43
C ALA A 156 -2.46 -4.90 5.62
N ALA A 157 -2.11 -3.66 5.97
CA ALA A 157 -2.77 -2.91 7.03
C ALA A 157 -4.27 -2.72 6.73
N LEU A 158 -4.63 -2.33 5.50
CA LEU A 158 -6.01 -2.12 5.12
C LEU A 158 -6.80 -3.44 5.07
N VAL A 159 -6.36 -4.39 4.26
CA VAL A 159 -7.08 -5.66 4.02
C VAL A 159 -7.14 -6.50 5.29
N GLY A 160 -6.03 -6.61 6.03
CA GLY A 160 -5.99 -7.35 7.29
C GLY A 160 -6.91 -6.76 8.35
N THR A 161 -6.92 -5.42 8.51
CA THR A 161 -7.83 -4.77 9.47
C THR A 161 -9.29 -4.97 9.07
N LEU A 162 -9.63 -4.81 7.80
CA LEU A 162 -10.99 -5.02 7.31
C LEU A 162 -11.44 -6.47 7.46
N PHE A 163 -10.55 -7.44 7.26
CA PHE A 163 -10.84 -8.84 7.52
C PHE A 163 -11.27 -9.07 8.97
N PHE A 164 -10.52 -8.57 9.96
CA PHE A 164 -10.88 -8.75 11.37
C PHE A 164 -12.19 -8.03 11.75
N VAL A 165 -12.43 -6.85 11.21
CA VAL A 165 -13.70 -6.13 11.41
C VAL A 165 -14.88 -6.88 10.80
N ALA A 166 -14.70 -7.50 9.63
CA ALA A 166 -15.74 -8.30 9.01
C ALA A 166 -15.96 -9.63 9.75
N PHE A 167 -14.88 -10.26 10.19
CA PHE A 167 -14.90 -11.52 10.94
C PHE A 167 -15.66 -11.38 12.26
N GLU A 168 -15.37 -10.33 13.03
CA GLU A 168 -16.06 -10.06 14.30
C GLU A 168 -17.58 -9.92 14.14
N ARG A 169 -18.03 -9.35 13.01
CA ARG A 169 -19.46 -9.20 12.72
C ARG A 169 -20.15 -10.47 12.27
N ALA A 170 -19.38 -11.47 11.85
CA ALA A 170 -19.90 -12.72 11.28
C ALA A 170 -19.83 -13.90 12.26
N ALA A 171 -19.00 -13.82 13.31
CA ALA A 171 -18.84 -14.81 14.37
C ALA A 171 -19.91 -14.65 15.47
#